data_AF-A0A832XIW2-F1
#
_entry.id   AF-A0A832XIW2-F1
#
_cell.length_a   1.000
_cell.length_b   1.000
_cell.length_c   1.000
_cell.angle_alpha   90.00
_cell.angle_beta   90.00
_cell.angle_gamma   90.00
#
_symmetry.space_group_name_H-M   'P 1'
#
loop_
_entity.id
_entity.type
_entity.pdbx_description
1 polymer ?
#
loop_
_entity_poly.entity_id
_entity_poly.type
_entity_poly.pdbx_seq_one_letter_code
_entity_poly.pdbx_strand_id
1 'polypeptide(L)' 'MARLQERPKRKNTGGRYIAYRKKRFHALGRDQIEVRIGAGKTQSVRGCGGNIKSRAITVKEVNVLDLKTKKFK' A
#
# COMPACT_ATOMS: atom_id res chain seq x y z
N MET A 1 2.13 -2.50 -12.58
CA MET A 1 1.59 -3.80 -13.07
C MET A 1 0.63 -4.39 -12.04
N ALA A 2 -0.27 -5.31 -12.40
CA ALA A 2 -1.26 -5.84 -11.44
C ALA A 2 -0.68 -6.98 -10.57
N ARG A 3 -0.50 -6.73 -9.26
CA ARG A 3 0.09 -7.68 -8.30
C ARG A 3 -0.99 -8.47 -7.56
N LEU A 4 -1.00 -9.81 -7.67
CA LEU A 4 -1.99 -10.65 -6.96
C LEU A 4 -1.58 -10.84 -5.49
N GLN A 5 -2.49 -10.63 -4.54
CA GLN A 5 -2.23 -10.73 -3.09
C GLN A 5 -2.91 -11.92 -2.39
N GLU A 6 -3.72 -12.73 -3.09
CA GLU A 6 -4.50 -13.83 -2.47
C GLU A 6 -3.65 -14.94 -1.85
N ARG A 7 -2.69 -15.47 -2.59
CA ARG A 7 -1.93 -16.65 -2.17
C ARG A 7 -0.51 -16.66 -2.73
N PRO A 8 0.45 -17.32 -2.05
CA PRO A 8 1.77 -17.58 -2.59
C PRO A 8 1.73 -18.43 -3.87
N LYS A 9 2.82 -18.40 -4.64
CA LYS A 9 2.97 -19.23 -5.84
C LYS A 9 3.13 -20.74 -5.54
N ARG A 10 3.52 -21.09 -4.31
CA ARG A 10 3.84 -22.47 -3.90
C ARG A 10 3.13 -22.86 -2.61
N LYS A 11 2.86 -24.15 -2.45
CA LYS A 11 2.33 -24.80 -1.24
C LYS A 11 3.36 -24.75 -0.12
N ASN A 12 2.91 -24.95 1.11
CA ASN A 12 3.79 -25.07 2.28
C ASN A 12 4.79 -26.24 2.10
N THR A 13 4.40 -27.30 1.38
CA THR A 13 5.27 -28.43 1.00
C THR A 13 6.22 -28.14 -0.17
N GLY A 14 6.18 -26.95 -0.78
CA GLY A 14 7.03 -26.57 -1.91
C GLY A 14 6.48 -26.92 -3.30
N GLY A 15 5.40 -27.69 -3.40
CA GLY A 15 4.71 -27.96 -4.67
C GLY A 15 4.14 -26.68 -5.32
N ARG A 16 4.15 -26.58 -6.65
CA ARG A 16 3.57 -25.43 -7.38
C ARG A 16 2.04 -25.46 -7.26
N TYR A 17 1.42 -24.30 -7.01
CA TYR A 17 -0.04 -24.19 -7.12
C TYR A 17 -0.49 -24.07 -8.57
N ILE A 18 -1.46 -24.88 -8.98
CA ILE A 18 -2.17 -24.73 -10.25
C ILE A 18 -3.38 -23.81 -10.02
N ALA A 19 -3.58 -22.84 -10.91
CA ALA A 19 -4.70 -21.92 -10.82
C ALA A 19 -5.94 -22.53 -11.46
N TYR A 20 -7.04 -22.64 -10.69
CA TYR A 20 -8.34 -23.09 -11.22
C TYR A 20 -9.15 -21.94 -11.84
N ARG A 21 -8.80 -20.68 -11.55
CA ARG A 21 -9.53 -19.49 -11.98
C ARG A 21 -8.60 -18.34 -12.39
N LYS A 22 -9.17 -17.37 -13.11
CA LYS A 22 -8.53 -16.09 -13.46
C LYS A 22 -8.45 -15.15 -12.24
N LYS A 23 -7.57 -14.14 -12.31
CA LYS A 23 -7.40 -13.11 -11.27
C LYS A 23 -8.68 -12.26 -11.14
N ARG A 24 -9.05 -11.90 -9.91
CA ARG A 24 -10.20 -11.02 -9.61
C ARG A 24 -9.72 -9.63 -9.20
N PHE A 25 -10.50 -8.60 -9.53
CA PHE A 25 -10.13 -7.20 -9.28
C PHE A 25 -9.83 -6.90 -7.80
N HIS A 26 -10.62 -7.44 -6.88
CA HIS A 26 -10.44 -7.25 -5.44
C HIS A 26 -9.14 -7.86 -4.89
N ALA A 27 -8.54 -8.81 -5.60
CA ALA A 27 -7.30 -9.48 -5.21
C ALA A 27 -6.04 -8.79 -5.75
N LEU A 28 -6.21 -7.75 -6.57
CA LEU A 28 -5.13 -7.01 -7.18
C LEU A 28 -4.69 -5.87 -6.26
N GLY A 29 -3.43 -5.92 -5.85
CA GLY A 29 -2.70 -4.82 -5.27
C GLY A 29 -2.12 -3.89 -6.33
N ARG A 30 -1.77 -2.68 -5.88
CA ARG A 30 -0.97 -1.71 -6.63
C ARG A 30 0.47 -1.76 -6.18
N ASP A 31 1.37 -1.26 -7.01
CA ASP A 31 2.78 -1.12 -6.67
C ASP A 31 2.96 -0.12 -5.50
N GLN A 32 4.00 -0.36 -4.70
CA GLN A 32 4.37 0.50 -3.58
C GLN A 32 5.01 1.78 -4.10
N ILE A 33 4.66 2.90 -3.47
CA ILE A 33 5.34 4.18 -3.69
C ILE A 33 6.30 4.37 -2.53
N GLU A 34 7.58 4.49 -2.83
CA GLU A 34 8.60 4.86 -1.84
C GLU A 34 8.51 6.35 -1.58
N VAL A 35 8.14 6.72 -0.36
CA VAL A 35 8.01 8.12 0.05
C VAL A 35 9.41 8.70 0.24
N ARG A 36 9.68 9.85 -0.38
CA ARG A 36 10.96 10.56 -0.26
C ARG A 36 10.80 11.88 0.50
N ILE A 37 11.90 12.39 1.03
CA ILE A 37 11.93 13.73 1.62
C ILE A 37 11.94 14.74 0.46
N GLY A 38 11.03 15.72 0.47
CA GLY A 38 10.94 16.71 -0.61
C GLY A 38 9.68 17.57 -0.56
N ALA A 39 9.42 18.35 -1.62
CA ALA A 39 8.24 19.22 -1.71
C ALA A 39 6.94 18.40 -1.54
N GLY A 40 6.11 18.71 -0.55
CA GLY A 40 4.98 17.89 -0.11
C GLY A 40 3.96 17.57 -1.22
N LYS A 41 4.09 16.42 -1.88
CA LYS A 41 3.21 15.99 -2.97
C LYS A 41 2.43 14.77 -2.55
N THR A 42 1.10 14.87 -2.64
CA THR A 42 0.17 13.78 -2.38
C THR A 42 -0.65 13.49 -3.64
N GLN A 43 -0.99 12.21 -3.82
CA GLN A 43 -1.85 11.74 -4.90
C GLN A 43 -3.09 11.08 -4.29
N SER A 44 -4.28 11.53 -4.67
CA SER A 44 -5.53 10.86 -4.33
C SER A 44 -5.76 9.66 -5.25
N VAL A 45 -6.08 8.50 -4.67
CA VAL A 45 -6.36 7.27 -5.42
C VAL A 45 -7.65 6.64 -4.92
N ARG A 46 -8.56 6.36 -5.85
CA ARG A 46 -9.78 5.61 -5.56
C ARG A 46 -9.45 4.14 -5.22
N GLY A 47 -9.93 3.69 -4.07
CA GLY A 47 -9.90 2.31 -3.59
C GLY A 47 -11.16 1.53 -3.96
N CYS A 48 -11.24 0.29 -3.47
CA CYS A 48 -12.45 -0.53 -3.57
C CYS A 48 -13.60 0.14 -2.81
N GLY A 49 -14.82 0.06 -3.36
CA GLY A 49 -16.02 0.63 -2.72
C GLY A 49 -16.12 2.16 -2.79
N GLY A 50 -15.23 2.86 -3.51
CA GLY A 50 -15.30 4.32 -3.68
C GLY A 50 -14.50 5.14 -2.67
N ASN A 51 -13.91 4.50 -1.66
CA ASN A 51 -13.06 5.18 -0.67
C ASN A 51 -11.85 5.83 -1.33
N ILE A 52 -11.46 7.01 -0.86
CA ILE A 52 -10.30 7.73 -1.36
C ILE A 52 -9.13 7.50 -0.40
N LYS A 53 -8.00 7.02 -0.94
CA LYS A 53 -6.73 6.92 -0.20
C LYS A 53 -5.77 7.96 -0.73
N SER A 54 -5.21 8.79 0.15
CA SER A 54 -4.08 9.67 -0.18
C SER A 54 -2.77 8.89 -0.12
N ARG A 55 -1.97 8.99 -1.17
CA ARG A 55 -0.62 8.43 -1.24
C ARG A 55 0.38 9.57 -1.21
N ALA A 56 1.26 9.58 -0.22
CA ALA A 56 2.39 10.49 -0.21
C ALA A 56 3.43 10.05 -1.24
N ILE A 57 3.95 10.99 -2.03
CA ILE A 57 5.10 10.77 -2.91
C ILE A 57 6.32 11.41 -2.25
N THR A 58 6.14 12.66 -1.82
CA THR A 58 7.15 13.43 -1.11
C THR A 58 6.54 14.10 0.11
N VAL A 59 7.29 14.14 1.21
CA VAL A 59 6.86 14.76 2.47
C VAL A 59 7.95 15.73 2.92
N LYS A 60 7.53 16.91 3.36
CA LYS A 60 8.44 17.97 3.86
C LYS A 60 8.44 18.04 5.39
N GLU A 61 7.26 17.91 5.98
CA GLU A 61 7.01 18.14 7.40
C GLU A 61 6.22 16.97 7.96
N VAL A 62 6.46 16.66 9.23
CA VAL A 62 5.79 15.59 9.98
C VAL A 62 5.40 16.16 11.34
N ASN A 63 4.18 15.87 11.78
CA ASN A 63 3.74 16.20 13.13
C ASN A 63 4.25 15.13 14.10
N VAL A 64 5.07 15.52 15.07
CA VAL A 64 5.69 14.61 16.05
C VAL A 64 5.14 14.90 17.44
N LEU A 65 4.54 13.90 18.08
CA LEU A 65 4.11 13.99 19.47
C LEU A 65 5.29 13.65 20.40
N ASP A 66 5.67 14.59 21.27
CA ASP A 66 6.59 14.31 22.37
C ASP A 66 5.82 13.66 23.53
N LEU A 67 6.04 12.36 23.74
CA LEU A 67 5.32 11.55 24.73
C LEU A 67 5.52 12.04 26.18
N LYS A 68 6.66 12.66 26.48
CA LYS A 68 6.96 13.14 27.84
C LYS A 68 6.20 14.42 28.16
N THR A 69 6.20 15.35 27.22
CA THR A 69 5.54 16.65 27.39
C THR A 69 4.09 16.66 26.93
N LYS A 70 3.64 15.59 26.25
CA LYS A 70 2.34 15.45 25.58
C LYS A 70 2.02 16.60 24.62
N LYS A 71 3.05 17.26 24.09
CA LYS A 71 2.94 18.38 23.15
C LYS A 71 3.34 17.91 21.75
N PHE A 72 2.61 18.42 20.76
CA PHE A 72 2.94 18.24 19.36
C PHE A 72 4.02 19.26 18.95
N LYS A 73 4.98 18.80 18.15
CA LYS A 73 6.05 19.61 17.55
C LYS A 73 6.06 19.37 16.04
#